data_AF-A0A944RM91-F1
#
_entry.id   AF-A0A944RM91-F1
#
_cell.length_a   1.000
_cell.length_b   1.000
_cell.length_c   1.000
_cell.angle_alpha   90.00
_cell.angle_beta   90.00
_cell.angle_gamma   90.00
#
_symmetry.space_group_name_H-M   'P 1'
#
loop_
_entity.id
_entity.type
_entity.pdbx_description
1 polymer ?
#
loop_
_entity_poly.entity_id
_entity_poly.type
_entity_poly.pdbx_seq_one_letter_code
_entity_poly.pdbx_strand_id
1 'polypeptide(L)'
;VWSPRGDLIAFTKFTGGRFYIGVMRTDGSGERLLAEDFLVESPTWSPNGRVLMFYRQQPTKKDGTGGRSRLYSIDLTGHNEREIITPVDASDPAWSPLIR
;
A
#
# COMPACT_ATOMS: atom_id res chain seq x y z
N VAL A 1 6.36 -7.16 3.57
CA VAL A 1 5.49 -8.27 4.03
C VAL A 1 5.37 -9.36 2.97
N TRP A 2 5.36 -10.63 3.35
CA TRP A 2 5.26 -11.78 2.43
C TRP A 2 3.82 -11.95 1.92
N SER A 3 3.67 -12.36 0.65
CA SER A 3 2.37 -12.77 0.11
C SER A 3 1.88 -14.04 0.83
N PRO A 4 0.56 -14.28 0.94
CA PRO A 4 0.05 -15.51 1.53
C PRO A 4 0.51 -16.79 0.83
N ARG A 5 0.89 -16.68 -0.46
CA ARG A 5 1.43 -17.79 -1.25
C ARG A 5 2.95 -17.97 -1.08
N GLY A 6 3.62 -17.03 -0.41
CA GLY A 6 5.06 -17.08 -0.14
C GLY A 6 5.95 -16.82 -1.35
N ASP A 7 5.42 -16.31 -2.46
CA ASP A 7 6.15 -16.12 -3.72
C ASP A 7 6.52 -14.66 -4.03
N LEU A 8 5.94 -13.72 -3.29
CA LEU A 8 6.18 -12.28 -3.45
C LEU A 8 6.39 -11.61 -2.10
N ILE A 9 7.15 -10.52 -2.12
CA ILE A 9 7.33 -9.59 -1.00
C ILE A 9 6.76 -8.24 -1.44
N ALA A 10 5.84 -7.67 -0.66
CA ALA A 10 5.45 -6.28 -0.79
C ALA A 10 6.30 -5.39 0.12
N PHE A 11 6.68 -4.22 -0.36
CA PHE A 11 7.62 -3.32 0.33
C PHE A 11 7.26 -1.85 0.11
N THR A 12 7.76 -1.00 1.00
CA THR A 12 7.84 0.45 0.82
C THR A 12 9.24 0.80 0.31
N LYS A 13 9.33 1.68 -0.69
CA LYS A 13 10.60 2.20 -1.21
C LYS A 13 10.56 3.72 -1.23
N PHE A 14 11.66 4.34 -0.82
CA PHE A 14 11.85 5.78 -0.95
C PHE A 14 12.97 6.04 -1.96
N THR A 15 12.63 6.76 -3.03
CA THR A 15 13.59 7.14 -4.08
C THR A 15 13.10 8.41 -4.77
N GLY A 16 14.02 9.26 -5.22
CA GLY A 16 13.65 10.50 -5.93
C GLY A 16 12.73 11.44 -5.15
N GLY A 17 12.75 11.39 -3.81
CA GLY A 17 11.90 12.22 -2.96
C GLY A 17 10.44 11.76 -2.85
N ARG A 18 10.11 10.54 -3.30
CA ARG A 18 8.75 9.98 -3.26
C ARG A 18 8.75 8.59 -2.63
N PHE A 19 7.60 8.23 -2.07
CA PHE A 19 7.35 6.91 -1.53
C PHE A 19 6.61 6.05 -2.54
N TYR A 20 6.94 4.77 -2.53
CA TYR A 20 6.42 3.77 -3.45
C TYR A 20 5.95 2.54 -2.70
N ILE A 21 4.81 1.99 -3.11
CA ILE A 21 4.42 0.61 -2.78
C ILE A 21 4.85 -0.27 -3.94
N GLY A 22 5.64 -1.30 -3.66
CA GLY A 22 6.13 -2.23 -4.66
C GLY A 22 6.01 -3.68 -4.25
N VAL A 23 6.21 -4.56 -5.24
CA VAL A 23 6.32 -6.00 -5.05
C VAL A 23 7.54 -6.55 -5.79
N MET A 24 8.15 -7.59 -5.26
CA MET A 24 9.25 -8.33 -5.89
C MET A 24 9.16 -9.82 -5.54
N ARG A 25 9.86 -10.67 -6.28
CA ARG A 25 10.04 -12.07 -5.91
C ARG A 25 10.91 -12.19 -4.67
N THR A 26 10.84 -13.36 -4.04
CA THR A 26 11.55 -13.67 -2.80
C THR A 26 13.07 -13.72 -2.95
N ASP A 27 13.55 -13.89 -4.18
CA ASP A 27 14.97 -13.79 -4.56
C ASP A 27 15.42 -12.35 -4.87
N GLY A 28 14.53 -11.36 -4.72
CA GLY A 28 14.78 -9.95 -5.01
C GLY A 28 14.60 -9.56 -6.49
N SER A 29 14.31 -10.51 -7.38
CA SER A 29 14.09 -10.24 -8.80
C SER A 29 12.68 -9.71 -9.09
N GLY A 30 12.51 -9.11 -10.28
CA GLY A 30 11.19 -8.73 -10.79
C GLY A 30 10.49 -7.64 -9.97
N GLU A 31 11.26 -6.63 -9.52
CA GLU A 31 10.72 -5.45 -8.85
C GLU A 31 9.66 -4.77 -9.73
N ARG A 32 8.51 -4.46 -9.13
CA ARG A 32 7.43 -3.68 -9.75
C ARG A 32 6.91 -2.68 -8.73
N LEU A 33 6.85 -1.41 -9.12
CA LEU A 33 6.26 -0.34 -8.33
C LEU A 33 4.81 -0.18 -8.78
N LEU A 34 3.89 -0.27 -7.82
CA LEU A 34 2.45 -0.35 -8.08
C LEU A 34 1.75 0.97 -7.78
N ALA A 35 2.19 1.70 -6.75
CA ALA A 35 1.64 3.01 -6.38
C ALA A 35 2.76 3.94 -5.91
N GLU A 36 2.56 5.25 -6.08
CA GLU A 36 3.49 6.28 -5.64
C GLU A 36 2.78 7.56 -5.19
N ASP A 37 3.31 8.24 -4.17
CA ASP A 37 2.84 9.55 -3.74
C ASP A 37 3.87 10.25 -2.83
N PHE A 38 3.49 11.38 -2.23
CA PHE A 38 4.22 12.06 -1.16
C PHE A 38 4.53 11.13 0.02
N LEU A 39 3.57 10.33 0.46
CA LEU A 39 3.77 9.27 1.44
C LEU A 39 2.77 8.15 1.20
N VAL A 40 3.27 6.95 0.90
CA VAL A 40 2.50 5.70 0.84
C VAL A 40 3.30 4.61 1.54
N GLU A 41 2.72 3.98 2.57
CA GLU A 41 3.42 2.99 3.39
C GLU A 41 2.50 1.90 3.94
N SER A 42 3.07 1.02 4.76
CA SER A 42 2.42 -0.10 5.44
C SER A 42 1.57 -0.99 4.52
N PRO A 43 2.15 -1.56 3.44
CA PRO A 43 1.40 -2.48 2.58
C PRO A 43 1.03 -3.76 3.33
N THR A 44 -0.21 -4.22 3.16
CA THR A 44 -0.69 -5.51 3.65
C THR A 44 -1.42 -6.30 2.57
N TRP A 45 -1.26 -7.61 2.59
CA TRP A 45 -1.85 -8.52 1.62
C TRP A 45 -3.28 -8.89 2.00
N SER A 46 -4.17 -8.82 1.02
CA SER A 46 -5.44 -9.55 1.08
C SER A 46 -5.19 -11.05 1.28
N PRO A 47 -6.07 -11.79 1.98
CA PRO A 47 -5.83 -13.20 2.29
C PRO A 47 -5.71 -14.11 1.05
N ASN A 48 -6.29 -13.71 -0.08
CA ASN A 48 -6.16 -14.42 -1.36
C ASN A 48 -4.90 -14.04 -2.16
N GLY A 49 -4.10 -13.08 -1.67
CA GLY A 49 -2.85 -12.65 -2.28
C GLY A 49 -2.99 -11.91 -3.62
N ARG A 50 -4.14 -11.32 -3.95
CA ARG A 50 -4.38 -10.64 -5.24
C ARG A 50 -4.38 -9.11 -5.16
N VAL A 51 -4.61 -8.59 -3.97
CA VAL A 51 -4.77 -7.15 -3.69
C VAL A 51 -3.86 -6.78 -2.52
N LEU A 52 -3.25 -5.61 -2.60
CA LEU A 52 -2.59 -4.94 -1.48
C LEU A 52 -3.50 -3.83 -0.95
N MET A 53 -3.48 -3.63 0.36
CA MET A 53 -3.96 -2.40 0.99
C MET A 53 -2.76 -1.64 1.57
N PHE A 54 -2.80 -0.32 1.57
CA PHE A 54 -1.78 0.56 2.13
C PHE A 54 -2.45 1.87 2.57
N TYR A 55 -1.74 2.73 3.30
CA TYR A 55 -2.23 4.08 3.53
C TYR A 55 -1.44 5.10 2.70
N ARG A 56 -2.12 6.18 2.34
CA ARG A 56 -1.55 7.35 1.67
C ARG A 56 -1.79 8.56 2.57
N GLN A 57 -0.75 9.37 2.76
CA GLN A 57 -0.86 10.62 3.51
C GLN A 57 -0.62 11.82 2.58
N GLN A 58 -1.49 12.83 2.68
CA GLN A 58 -1.31 14.10 1.99
C GLN A 58 -0.28 14.98 2.71
N PRO A 59 0.50 15.80 1.99
CA PRO A 59 1.37 16.78 2.63
C PRO A 59 0.60 17.73 3.55
N THR A 60 1.20 18.09 4.69
CA THR A 60 0.71 19.19 5.51
C THR A 60 1.16 20.51 4.89
N LYS A 61 0.20 21.43 4.67
CA LYS A 61 0.46 22.78 4.16
C LYS A 61 0.97 23.68 5.27
N LYS A 62 1.58 24.81 4.89
CA LYS A 62 2.12 25.81 5.84
C LYS A 62 1.05 26.42 6.76
N ASP A 63 -0.21 26.41 6.34
CA ASP A 63 -1.35 26.90 7.12
C ASP A 63 -1.90 25.87 8.13
N GLY A 64 -1.25 24.70 8.25
CA GLY A 64 -1.66 23.62 9.14
C GLY A 64 -2.75 22.71 8.58
N THR A 65 -3.26 22.97 7.37
CA THR A 65 -4.25 22.11 6.70
C THR A 65 -3.59 20.99 5.90
N GLY A 66 -4.35 19.95 5.51
CA GLY A 66 -3.81 18.77 4.82
C GLY A 66 -3.47 17.65 5.80
N GLY A 67 -2.39 16.91 5.54
CA GLY A 67 -1.91 15.88 6.46
C GLY A 67 -2.78 14.63 6.56
N ARG A 68 -3.88 14.55 5.79
CA ARG A 68 -4.88 13.49 5.91
C ARG A 68 -4.34 12.14 5.48
N SER A 69 -4.66 11.12 6.26
CA SER A 69 -4.33 9.72 5.96
C SER A 69 -5.57 8.93 5.53
N ARG A 70 -5.48 8.27 4.39
CA ARG A 70 -6.56 7.44 3.83
C ARG A 70 -6.02 6.09 3.41
N LEU A 71 -6.89 5.07 3.49
CA LEU A 71 -6.56 3.73 3.04
C LEU A 71 -6.85 3.59 1.54
N TYR A 72 -5.98 2.87 0.86
CA TYR A 72 -6.11 2.56 -0.56
C TYR A 72 -5.88 1.06 -0.77
N SER A 73 -6.55 0.50 -1.77
CA SER A 73 -6.26 -0.85 -2.25
C SER A 73 -5.88 -0.81 -3.73
N ILE A 74 -4.95 -1.67 -4.13
CA ILE A 74 -4.52 -1.83 -5.51
C ILE A 74 -4.32 -3.31 -5.83
N ASP A 75 -4.62 -3.73 -7.05
CA ASP A 75 -4.33 -5.10 -7.48
C ASP A 75 -2.89 -5.28 -7.93
N LEU A 76 -2.48 -6.55 -8.13
CA LEU A 76 -1.12 -6.87 -8.56
C LEU A 76 -0.77 -6.48 -9.99
N THR A 77 -1.73 -6.05 -10.80
CA THR A 77 -1.45 -5.50 -12.13
C THR A 77 -0.96 -4.05 -12.04
N GLY A 78 -1.10 -3.40 -10.87
CA GLY A 78 -0.86 -1.97 -10.71
C GLY A 78 -2.02 -1.13 -11.22
N HIS A 79 -3.18 -1.76 -11.44
CA HIS A 79 -4.41 -1.10 -11.87
C HIS A 79 -5.46 -1.24 -10.76
N ASN A 80 -6.63 -0.64 -10.99
CA ASN A 80 -7.76 -0.68 -10.06
C ASN A 80 -7.43 -0.15 -8.64
N GLU A 81 -6.57 0.87 -8.57
CA GLU A 81 -6.39 1.61 -7.32
C GLU A 81 -7.71 2.26 -6.91
N ARG A 82 -8.09 2.09 -5.64
CA ARG A 82 -9.29 2.70 -5.07
C ARG A 82 -9.09 3.09 -3.61
N GLU A 83 -9.71 4.19 -3.22
CA GLU A 83 -9.79 4.60 -1.81
C GLU A 83 -10.77 3.70 -1.05
N ILE A 84 -10.44 3.37 0.20
CA ILE A 84 -11.31 2.69 1.13
C ILE A 84 -11.90 3.74 2.07
N ILE A 85 -13.21 3.96 1.93
CA ILE A 85 -13.92 4.99 2.70
C ILE A 85 -14.01 4.56 4.16
N THR A 86 -13.50 5.41 5.03
CA THR A 86 -13.52 5.27 6.49
C THR A 86 -14.16 6.52 7.10
N PRO A 87 -14.79 6.43 8.30
CA PRO A 87 -15.45 7.58 8.91
C PRO A 87 -14.51 8.75 9.26
N VAL A 88 -13.22 8.45 9.45
CA VAL A 88 -12.16 9.38 9.84
C VAL A 88 -10.86 9.01 9.12
N ASP A 89 -9.77 9.71 9.42
CA ASP A 89 -8.43 9.35 8.96
C ASP A 89 -8.02 7.96 9.45
N ALA A 90 -7.31 7.23 8.58
CA ALA A 90 -6.95 5.84 8.83
C ALA A 90 -5.54 5.53 8.29
N SER A 91 -4.82 4.73 9.06
CA SER A 91 -3.50 4.19 8.75
C SER A 91 -3.45 2.70 9.14
N ASP A 92 -2.34 2.05 8.83
CA ASP A 92 -2.01 0.70 9.32
C ASP A 92 -3.09 -0.36 9.00
N PRO A 93 -3.44 -0.54 7.71
CA PRO A 93 -4.51 -1.45 7.32
C PRO A 93 -4.14 -2.91 7.61
N ALA A 94 -5.10 -3.69 8.13
CA ALA A 94 -4.99 -5.13 8.25
C ALA A 94 -6.20 -5.83 7.61
N TRP A 95 -6.00 -7.07 7.17
CA TRP A 95 -7.07 -7.92 6.66
C TRP A 95 -7.50 -8.92 7.73
N SER A 96 -8.81 -9.18 7.82
CA SER A 96 -9.28 -10.32 8.59
C SER A 96 -8.75 -11.63 7.97
N PRO A 97 -8.67 -12.72 8.76
CA PRO A 97 -8.48 -14.04 8.20
C PRO A 97 -9.55 -14.40 7.16
N LEU A 98 -9.30 -15.45 6.39
CA LEU A 98 -10.33 -16.06 5.54
C LEU A 98 -11.51 -16.51 6.41
N ILE A 99 -12.72 -16.01 6.09
CA ILE A 99 -13.96 -16.51 6.68
C ILE A 99 -14.20 -17.89 6.08
N ARG A 100 -14.36 -18.90 6.95
CA ARG A 100 -14.57 -20.30 6.57
C ARG A 100 -16.04 -20.68 6.66
#